data_AF-B6B2R0-F1
#
_entry.id   AF-B6B2R0-F1
#
_cell.length_a   1.000
_cell.length_b   1.000
_cell.length_c   1.000
_cell.angle_alpha   90.00
_cell.angle_beta   90.00
_cell.angle_gamma   90.00
#
_symmetry.space_group_name_H-M   'P 1'
#
loop_
_entity.id
_entity.type
_entity.pdbx_description
1 polymer ?
#
loop_
_entity_poly.entity_id
_entity_poly.type
_entity_poly.pdbx_seq_one_letter_code
_entity_poly.pdbx_strand_id
1 'polypeptide(L)'
;MTGKLSFNKNKLPKPDFENQGHTPELIKIKARLSGKALSRSGFTTPFNTPLTLQVHCLGEWCAGAGQTSNVLVFLKQTNQGYTLDLSPCGGHLFSEPTKKDLKTVQRCYLSEQCPEPNQY
;
A
#
# COMPACT_ATOMS: atom_id res chain seq x y z
N MET A 1 5.82 -0.85 6.96
CA MET A 1 5.17 -0.56 8.27
C MET A 1 3.90 -1.39 8.39
N THR A 2 3.37 -1.60 9.58
CA THR A 2 2.07 -2.25 9.80
C THR A 2 1.10 -1.32 10.51
N GLY A 3 -0.20 -1.44 10.25
CA GLY A 3 -1.21 -0.65 10.94
C GLY A 3 -2.51 -0.49 10.18
N LYS A 4 -3.17 0.66 10.39
CA LYS A 4 -4.43 1.04 9.75
C LYS A 4 -4.22 2.14 8.72
N LEU A 5 -4.75 1.94 7.52
CA LEU A 5 -4.86 2.95 6.46
C LEU A 5 -6.23 3.60 6.51
N SER A 6 -6.28 4.94 6.61
CA SER A 6 -7.52 5.71 6.65
C SER A 6 -7.55 6.75 5.54
N PHE A 7 -8.63 6.78 4.77
CA PHE A 7 -8.88 7.74 3.70
C PHE A 7 -10.38 7.77 3.37
N ASN A 8 -10.80 8.76 2.58
CA ASN A 8 -12.18 8.83 2.10
C ASN A 8 -12.39 7.83 0.96
N LYS A 9 -13.07 6.71 1.25
CA LYS A 9 -13.37 5.65 0.28
C LYS A 9 -14.22 6.11 -0.91
N ASN A 10 -15.02 7.16 -0.74
CA ASN A 10 -15.84 7.72 -1.83
C ASN A 10 -14.98 8.41 -2.90
N LYS A 11 -13.69 8.62 -2.64
CA LYS A 11 -12.71 9.13 -3.62
C LYS A 11 -12.02 8.03 -4.43
N LEU A 12 -12.29 6.75 -4.13
CA LEU A 12 -11.81 5.68 -5.00
C LEU A 12 -12.49 5.80 -6.37
N PRO A 13 -11.78 5.47 -7.45
CA PRO A 13 -12.39 5.33 -8.76
C PRO A 13 -13.56 4.35 -8.67
N LYS A 14 -14.67 4.73 -9.29
CA LYS A 14 -15.77 3.81 -9.55
C LYS A 14 -15.60 3.33 -10.99
N PRO A 15 -15.78 2.04 -11.26
CA PRO A 15 -15.84 1.56 -12.64
C PRO A 15 -16.95 2.31 -13.39
N ASP A 16 -16.58 2.99 -14.48
CA ASP A 16 -17.54 3.53 -15.43
C ASP A 16 -17.60 2.55 -16.61
N PHE A 17 -18.56 1.63 -16.55
CA PHE A 17 -18.70 0.58 -17.56
C PHE A 17 -19.17 1.12 -18.92
N GLU A 18 -19.75 2.32 -18.96
CA GLU A 18 -20.27 2.96 -20.18
C GLU A 18 -19.21 3.83 -20.86
N ASN A 19 -18.23 4.37 -20.11
CA ASN A 19 -17.14 5.21 -20.62
C ASN A 19 -15.76 4.81 -20.10
N GLN A 20 -15.39 3.55 -20.35
CA GLN A 20 -14.15 2.94 -19.86
C GLN A 20 -12.88 3.71 -20.25
N GLY A 21 -12.86 4.35 -21.43
CA GLY A 21 -11.70 5.08 -21.96
C GLY A 21 -11.40 6.45 -21.34
N HIS A 22 -12.24 6.94 -20.42
CA HIS A 22 -12.05 8.26 -19.78
C HIS A 22 -11.59 8.19 -18.31
N THR A 23 -11.29 6.99 -17.81
CA THR A 23 -10.79 6.84 -16.44
C THR A 23 -9.34 7.32 -16.36
N PRO A 24 -8.99 8.26 -15.46
CA PRO A 24 -7.61 8.70 -15.30
C PRO A 24 -6.69 7.54 -14.89
N GLU A 25 -5.52 7.43 -15.51
CA GLU A 25 -4.52 6.40 -15.18
C GLU A 25 -4.03 6.47 -13.73
N LEU A 26 -4.11 7.65 -13.09
CA LEU A 26 -3.68 7.88 -11.72
C LEU A 26 -4.61 8.81 -10.96
N ILE A 27 -5.09 8.35 -9.81
CA ILE A 27 -5.88 9.14 -8.87
C ILE A 27 -5.11 9.29 -7.56
N LYS A 28 -5.01 10.53 -7.08
CA LYS A 28 -4.30 10.86 -5.83
C LYS A 28 -5.28 11.18 -4.72
N ILE A 29 -5.23 10.42 -3.63
CA ILE A 29 -6.13 10.58 -2.47
C ILE A 29 -5.31 10.89 -1.23
N LYS A 30 -5.70 11.92 -0.47
CA LYS A 30 -5.12 12.17 0.86
C LYS A 30 -5.48 11.03 1.80
N ALA A 31 -4.49 10.46 2.48
CA ALA A 31 -4.67 9.36 3.40
C ALA A 31 -3.80 9.54 4.66
N ARG A 32 -4.00 8.67 5.64
CA ARG A 32 -3.21 8.60 6.85
C ARG A 32 -2.93 7.15 7.23
N LEU A 33 -1.70 6.88 7.64
CA LEU A 33 -1.32 5.61 8.25
C LEU A 33 -1.06 5.80 9.74
N SER A 34 -1.62 4.92 10.55
CA SER A 34 -1.33 4.82 11.98
C SER A 34 -0.95 3.38 12.34
N GLY A 35 0.17 3.20 13.02
CA GLY A 35 0.66 1.88 13.40
C GLY A 35 2.14 1.90 13.79
N LYS A 36 2.90 0.92 13.30
CA LYS A 36 4.32 0.73 13.65
C LYS A 36 5.19 0.53 12.42
N ALA A 37 6.27 1.29 12.32
CA ALA A 37 7.31 1.14 11.31
C ALA A 37 8.25 -0.02 11.65
N LEU A 38 8.82 -0.61 10.59
CA LEU A 38 9.85 -1.63 10.71
C LEU A 38 11.17 -0.96 11.09
N SER A 39 11.86 -1.55 12.06
CA SER A 39 13.21 -1.21 12.48
C SER A 39 14.01 -2.50 12.71
N ARG A 40 15.27 -2.38 13.15
CA ARG A 40 16.06 -3.55 13.52
C ARG A 40 15.43 -4.38 14.65
N SER A 41 14.62 -3.77 15.52
CA SER A 41 13.88 -4.48 16.59
C SER A 41 12.50 -5.01 16.14
N GLY A 42 12.18 -4.91 14.84
CA GLY A 42 10.90 -5.30 14.26
C GLY A 42 9.91 -4.12 14.15
N PHE A 43 8.63 -4.44 14.03
CA PHE A 43 7.54 -3.46 13.91
C PHE A 43 7.17 -2.85 15.25
N THR A 44 8.07 -2.05 15.82
CA THR A 44 7.96 -1.49 17.18
C THR A 44 7.90 0.03 17.20
N THR A 45 8.50 0.69 16.20
CA THR A 45 8.61 2.15 16.14
C THR A 45 7.26 2.77 15.80
N PRO A 46 6.67 3.63 16.65
CA PRO A 46 5.40 4.27 16.34
C PRO A 46 5.45 5.05 15.02
N PHE A 47 4.39 4.94 14.21
CA PHE A 47 4.28 5.64 12.94
C PHE A 47 2.86 6.19 12.80
N ASN A 48 2.74 7.49 12.59
CA ASN A 48 1.45 8.17 12.46
C ASN A 48 1.56 9.38 11.53
N THR A 49 1.44 9.15 10.22
CA THR A 49 1.88 10.13 9.22
C THR A 49 0.84 10.27 8.10
N PRO A 50 0.54 11.50 7.65
CA PRO A 50 -0.23 11.71 6.43
C PRO A 50 0.57 11.24 5.21
N LEU A 51 -0.14 10.77 4.18
CA LEU A 51 0.47 10.33 2.93
C LEU A 51 -0.45 10.59 1.74
N THR A 52 0.13 10.47 0.53
CA THR A 52 -0.64 10.45 -0.72
C THR A 52 -0.83 9.01 -1.18
N LEU A 53 -2.09 8.56 -1.25
CA LEU A 53 -2.47 7.29 -1.84
C LEU A 53 -2.57 7.47 -3.35
N GLN A 54 -1.77 6.72 -4.09
CA GLN A 54 -1.71 6.72 -5.55
C GLN A 54 -2.42 5.48 -6.05
N VAL A 55 -3.62 5.68 -6.58
CA VAL A 55 -4.49 4.63 -7.12
C VAL A 55 -4.30 4.60 -8.62
N HIS A 56 -3.67 3.54 -9.11
CA HIS A 56 -3.40 3.36 -10.53
C HIS A 56 -4.56 2.63 -11.21
N CYS A 57 -4.81 2.98 -12.48
CA CYS A 57 -5.80 2.34 -13.33
C CYS A 57 -5.14 1.87 -14.63
N LEU A 58 -5.50 0.66 -15.08
CA LEU A 58 -5.07 0.04 -16.33
C LEU A 58 -6.32 -0.28 -17.14
N GLY A 59 -6.63 0.57 -18.12
CA GLY A 59 -7.90 0.52 -18.85
C GLY A 59 -9.09 0.70 -17.91
N GLU A 60 -10.08 -0.18 -18.00
CA GLU A 60 -11.24 -0.23 -17.11
C GLU A 60 -10.92 -0.69 -15.66
N TRP A 61 -9.72 -1.19 -15.38
CA TRP A 61 -9.38 -1.74 -14.07
C TRP A 61 -8.59 -0.77 -13.21
N CYS A 62 -9.26 -0.21 -12.21
CA CYS A 62 -8.60 0.57 -11.17
C CYS A 62 -8.25 -0.26 -9.94
N ALA A 63 -7.14 0.10 -9.30
CA ALA A 63 -6.75 -0.50 -8.04
C ALA A 63 -7.79 -0.21 -6.95
N GLY A 64 -8.16 -1.25 -6.21
CA GLY A 64 -8.91 -1.12 -4.97
C GLY A 64 -7.99 -1.01 -3.75
N ALA A 65 -8.54 -0.57 -2.63
CA ALA A 65 -7.95 -0.80 -1.33
C ALA A 65 -8.85 -1.81 -0.60
N GLY A 66 -8.36 -3.02 -0.38
CA GLY A 66 -9.10 -4.10 0.31
C GLY A 66 -9.35 -3.79 1.78
N GLN A 67 -9.09 -4.75 2.68
CA GLN A 67 -9.14 -4.47 4.12
C GLN A 67 -7.99 -3.54 4.51
N THR A 68 -8.34 -2.48 5.24
CA THR A 68 -7.42 -1.37 5.57
C THR A 68 -7.24 -1.18 7.08
N SER A 69 -7.89 -2.02 7.88
CA SER A 69 -7.79 -2.09 9.35
C SER A 69 -6.45 -2.62 9.82
N ASN A 70 -5.92 -3.62 9.13
CA ASN A 70 -4.65 -4.27 9.43
C ASN A 70 -3.94 -4.51 8.10
N VAL A 71 -2.93 -3.70 7.82
CA VAL A 71 -2.15 -3.75 6.59
C VAL A 71 -0.67 -3.84 6.90
N LEU A 72 0.06 -4.52 6.02
CA LEU A 72 1.49 -4.34 5.84
C LEU A 72 1.68 -3.50 4.58
N VAL A 73 2.37 -2.38 4.70
CA VAL A 73 2.60 -1.47 3.56
C VAL A 73 4.05 -1.06 3.42
N PHE A 74 4.46 -0.88 2.16
CA PHE A 74 5.76 -0.31 1.78
C PHE A 74 5.51 1.11 1.26
N LEU A 75 6.15 2.08 1.90
CA LEU A 75 5.97 3.49 1.54
C LEU A 75 7.18 3.97 0.77
N LYS A 76 6.93 4.72 -0.29
CA LYS A 76 7.97 5.49 -0.96
C LYS A 76 8.10 6.83 -0.26
N GLN A 77 9.32 7.17 0.15
CA GLN A 77 9.64 8.49 0.69
C GLN A 77 10.06 9.41 -0.45
N THR A 78 9.49 10.61 -0.48
CA THR A 78 9.77 11.64 -1.48
C THR A 78 10.01 12.98 -0.78
N ASN A 79 10.47 13.98 -1.52
CA ASN A 79 10.62 15.35 -1.01
C ASN A 79 9.27 15.98 -0.59
N GLN A 80 8.14 15.45 -1.07
CA GLN A 80 6.78 15.91 -0.75
C GLN A 80 6.12 15.09 0.37
N GLY A 81 6.85 14.14 0.98
CA GLY A 81 6.35 13.21 1.98
C GLY A 81 6.22 11.79 1.47
N TYR A 82 5.33 11.00 2.07
CA TYR A 82 5.15 9.59 1.75
C TYR A 82 4.09 9.37 0.69
N THR A 83 4.35 8.42 -0.21
CA THR A 83 3.37 7.89 -1.16
C THR A 83 3.17 6.39 -0.95
N LEU A 84 1.93 5.94 -1.18
CA LEU A 84 1.56 4.53 -1.21
C LEU A 84 0.91 4.23 -2.56
N ASP A 85 1.52 3.32 -3.32
CA ASP A 85 1.03 2.89 -4.63
C ASP A 85 0.12 1.66 -4.50
N LEU A 86 -1.07 1.77 -5.09
CA LEU A 86 -2.00 0.67 -5.31
C LEU A 86 -2.16 0.45 -6.80
N SER A 87 -1.92 -0.78 -7.27
CA SER A 87 -2.07 -1.18 -8.66
C SER A 87 -3.11 -2.32 -8.77
N PRO A 88 -3.83 -2.43 -9.90
CA PRO A 88 -4.73 -3.56 -10.12
C PRO A 88 -3.98 -4.90 -10.19
N CYS A 89 -2.68 -4.90 -10.54
CA CYS A 89 -1.85 -6.10 -10.62
C CYS A 89 -1.05 -6.39 -9.33
N GLY A 90 -1.38 -5.72 -8.23
CA GLY A 90 -0.67 -5.82 -6.96
C GLY A 90 -0.25 -4.46 -6.42
N GLY A 91 0.85 -4.40 -5.68
CA GLY A 91 1.38 -3.12 -5.21
C GLY A 91 1.96 -3.23 -3.82
N HIS A 92 1.98 -2.09 -3.13
CA HIS A 92 2.70 -1.95 -1.88
C HIS A 92 1.81 -2.03 -0.64
N LEU A 93 0.61 -2.59 -0.78
CA LEU A 93 -0.33 -2.84 0.31
C LEU A 93 -0.73 -4.31 0.34
N PHE A 94 -0.51 -4.93 1.50
CA PHE A 94 -0.91 -6.29 1.81
C PHE A 94 -1.96 -6.22 2.93
N SER A 95 -3.19 -6.63 2.62
CA SER A 95 -4.28 -6.69 3.60
C SER A 95 -4.16 -7.91 4.49
N GLU A 96 -4.43 -7.74 5.78
CA GLU A 96 -4.45 -8.80 6.80
C GLU A 96 -3.20 -9.70 6.76
N PRO A 97 -1.98 -9.12 6.86
CA PRO A 97 -0.74 -9.89 6.79
C PRO A 97 -0.65 -10.90 7.93
N THR A 98 -0.19 -12.11 7.61
CA THR A 98 0.06 -13.14 8.62
C THR A 98 1.33 -12.85 9.41
N LYS A 99 1.50 -13.49 10.57
CA LYS A 99 2.76 -13.43 11.32
C LYS A 99 3.96 -13.93 10.49
N LYS A 100 3.74 -14.85 9.54
CA LYS A 100 4.78 -15.34 8.65
C LYS A 100 5.24 -14.24 7.70
N ASP A 101 4.31 -13.49 7.11
CA ASP A 101 4.62 -12.38 6.20
C ASP A 101 5.46 -11.30 6.89
N LEU A 102 5.06 -10.92 8.11
CA LEU A 102 5.82 -9.94 8.91
C LEU A 102 7.23 -10.41 9.23
N LYS A 103 7.40 -11.68 9.60
CA LYS A 103 8.71 -12.28 9.86
C LYS A 103 9.58 -12.35 8.59
N THR A 104 8.97 -12.67 7.45
CA THR A 104 9.67 -12.68 6.15
C THR A 104 10.23 -11.31 5.83
N VAL A 105 9.42 -10.26 5.94
CA VAL A 105 9.87 -8.88 5.67
C VAL A 105 10.93 -8.43 6.66
N GLN A 106 10.76 -8.76 7.95
CA GLN A 106 11.77 -8.45 8.96
C GLN A 106 13.11 -9.15 8.69
N ARG A 107 13.09 -10.41 8.26
CA ARG A 107 14.31 -11.14 7.88
C ARG A 107 15.00 -10.52 6.68
N CYS A 108 14.25 -10.26 5.61
CA CYS A 108 14.72 -9.55 4.42
C CYS A 108 15.41 -8.22 4.79
N TYR A 109 14.79 -7.41 5.66
CA TYR A 109 15.37 -6.16 6.13
C TYR A 109 16.65 -6.31 6.97
N LEU A 110 16.76 -7.37 7.77
CA LEU A 110 17.87 -7.57 8.70
C LEU A 110 19.08 -8.27 8.09
N SER A 111 18.85 -9.22 7.17
CA SER A 111 19.88 -10.13 6.67
C SER A 111 19.97 -10.19 5.15
N GLU A 112 19.28 -9.28 4.45
CA GLU A 112 19.22 -9.19 2.98
C GLU A 112 18.70 -10.48 2.29
N GLN A 113 18.17 -11.42 3.08
CA GLN A 113 17.57 -12.67 2.61
C GLN A 113 16.10 -12.41 2.27
N CYS A 114 15.90 -11.71 1.15
CA CYS A 114 14.57 -11.43 0.63
C CYS A 114 14.06 -12.62 -0.18
N PRO A 115 12.74 -12.91 -0.16
CA PRO A 115 12.18 -13.90 -1.06
C PRO A 115 12.51 -13.52 -2.51
N GLU A 116 12.92 -14.50 -3.30
CA GLU A 116 13.00 -14.30 -4.74
C GLU A 116 11.61 -13.94 -5.27
N PRO A 117 11.48 -12.92 -6.13
CA PRO A 117 10.23 -12.67 -6.81
C PRO A 117 9.88 -13.94 -7.60
N ASN A 118 8.71 -14.52 -7.35
CA ASN A 118 8.27 -15.72 -8.06
C ASN A 118 8.41 -15.49 -9.57
N GLN A 119 9.32 -16.21 -10.21
CA GLN A 119 9.37 -16.33 -11.65
C GLN A 119 8.16 -17.19 -12.05
N TYR A 120 7.09 -16.53 -12.47
CA TYR A 120 5.95 -17.21 -13.11
C TYR A 120 6.36 -17.65 -14.51
#